data_AF-A0ABD4YX72-F1
#
_entry.id   AF-A0ABD4YX72-F1
#
_cell.length_a   1.000
_cell.length_b   1.000
_cell.length_c   1.000
_cell.angle_alpha   90.00
_cell.angle_beta   90.00
_cell.angle_gamma   90.00
#
_symmetry.space_group_name_H-M   'P 1'
#
loop_
_entity.id
_entity.type
_entity.pdbx_description
1 polymer ?
#
loop_
_entity_poly.entity_id
_entity_poly.type
_entity_poly.pdbx_seq_one_letter_code
_entity_poly.pdbx_strand_id
1 'polypeptide(L)'
;HIESAEGLASYLGVVPVQRQSGTSLNSRPRLSKTGPSTVRATLYMAAIVSKRFNPHVGALYARLLAAGKSKMAALGAAMRKLVHLCFGVLKTRTPYRPDYA
;
A
#
# COMPACT_ATOMS: atom_id res chain seq x y z
N HIS A 1 -5.34 19.36 -3.39
CA HIS A 1 -5.99 18.65 -4.51
C HIS A 1 -5.25 17.33 -4.70
N ILE A 2 -5.92 16.17 -4.73
CA ILE A 2 -5.26 14.86 -4.90
C ILE A 2 -5.44 14.44 -6.36
N GLU A 3 -4.39 14.61 -7.16
CA GLU A 3 -4.44 14.43 -8.62
C GLU A 3 -4.00 13.04 -9.09
N SER A 4 -3.28 12.30 -8.22
CA SER A 4 -2.69 11.01 -8.52
C SER A 4 -2.85 9.99 -7.39
N ALA A 5 -2.76 8.71 -7.75
CA ALA A 5 -2.80 7.61 -6.79
C ALA A 5 -1.59 7.63 -5.85
N GLU A 6 -0.42 8.02 -6.37
CA GLU A 6 0.81 8.20 -5.60
C GLU A 6 0.66 9.33 -4.56
N GLY A 7 0.03 10.44 -4.97
CA GLY A 7 -0.28 11.57 -4.10
C GLY A 7 -1.22 11.15 -2.96
N LEU A 8 -2.27 10.38 -3.28
CA LEU A 8 -3.17 9.82 -2.28
C LEU A 8 -2.44 8.89 -1.31
N ALA A 9 -1.62 7.97 -1.82
CA ALA A 9 -0.85 7.04 -1.00
C ALA A 9 0.12 7.77 -0.06
N SER A 10 0.77 8.83 -0.54
CA SER A 10 1.64 9.70 0.26
C SER A 10 0.87 10.42 1.36
N TYR A 11 -0.26 11.04 1.00
CA TYR A 11 -1.14 11.74 1.94
C TYR A 11 -1.65 10.83 3.07
N LEU A 12 -2.00 9.58 2.74
CA LEU A 12 -2.46 8.57 3.71
C LEU A 12 -1.30 7.94 4.52
N GLY A 13 -0.05 8.24 4.18
CA GLY A 13 1.11 7.68 4.84
C GLY A 13 1.28 6.19 4.59
N VAL A 14 0.97 5.70 3.39
CA VAL A 14 1.18 4.28 3.02
C VAL A 14 2.35 4.10 2.06
N VAL A 15 3.34 4.97 2.18
CA VAL A 15 4.57 4.98 1.37
C VAL A 15 5.77 4.74 2.28
N PRO A 16 6.73 3.89 1.90
CA PRO A 16 7.96 3.72 2.67
C PRO A 16 8.78 5.01 2.65
N VAL A 17 9.31 5.40 3.80
CA VAL A 17 10.24 6.51 3.99
C VAL A 17 11.57 5.94 4.43
N GLN A 18 12.62 6.31 3.70
CA GLN A 18 14.00 6.03 4.09
C GLN A 18 14.45 7.10 5.09
N ARG A 19 14.98 6.67 6.25
CA ARG A 19 15.56 7.59 7.22
C ARG A 19 17.06 7.66 6.96
N GLN A 20 17.52 8.79 6.44
CA GLN A 20 18.94 9.10 6.26
C GLN A 20 19.30 10.27 7.18
N SER A 21 19.58 9.98 8.45
CA SER A 21 20.16 10.96 9.39
C SER A 21 21.34 10.29 10.09
N GLY A 22 22.50 10.98 10.13
CA GLY A 22 23.80 10.62 10.75
C GLY A 22 23.96 9.22 11.36
N THR A 23 25.00 8.48 10.93
CA THR A 23 25.38 7.10 11.33
C THR A 23 24.34 5.98 11.09
N SER A 24 23.07 6.30 10.80
CA SER A 24 21.97 5.33 10.64
C SER A 24 21.62 5.00 9.17
N LEU A 25 22.61 5.02 8.27
CA LEU A 25 22.42 4.80 6.82
C LEU A 25 21.82 3.41 6.47
N ASN A 26 21.92 2.44 7.38
CA ASN A 26 21.43 1.07 7.19
C ASN A 26 20.07 0.78 7.88
N SER A 27 19.38 1.80 8.40
CA SER A 27 18.10 1.56 9.07
C SER A 27 17.01 1.14 8.08
N ARG A 28 16.25 0.10 8.42
CA ARG A 28 15.20 -0.46 7.55
C ARG A 28 14.16 0.63 7.22
N PRO A 29 13.75 0.77 5.94
CA PRO A 29 12.68 1.68 5.56
C PRO A 29 11.41 1.40 6.36
N ARG A 30 10.75 2.44 6.83
CA ARG A 30 9.49 2.34 7.59
C ARG A 30 8.38 3.04 6.83
N LEU A 31 7.14 2.61 7.06
CA LEU A 31 6.00 3.30 6.48
C LEU A 31 5.92 4.73 7.03
N SER A 32 5.58 5.68 6.15
CA SER A 32 5.26 7.04 6.55
C SER A 32 4.16 7.03 7.63
N LYS A 33 4.25 7.94 8.60
CA LYS A 33 3.19 8.14 9.60
C LYS A 33 2.37 9.39 9.32
N THR A 34 2.56 10.01 8.16
CA THR A 34 1.85 11.22 7.73
C THR A 34 0.38 10.90 7.46
N GLY A 35 -0.52 11.83 7.80
CA GLY A 35 -1.96 11.65 7.61
C GLY A 35 -2.64 10.80 8.70
N PRO A 36 -3.95 10.55 8.57
CA PRO A 36 -4.77 10.02 9.66
C PRO A 36 -4.40 8.58 10.07
N SER A 37 -4.14 8.37 11.35
CA SER A 37 -3.80 7.05 11.91
C SER A 37 -4.93 6.03 11.78
N THR A 38 -6.18 6.48 11.95
CA THR A 38 -7.38 5.65 11.81
C THR A 38 -7.52 5.09 10.40
N VAL A 39 -7.34 5.92 9.37
CA VAL A 39 -7.41 5.48 7.97
C VAL A 39 -6.31 4.47 7.66
N ARG A 40 -5.09 4.66 8.17
CA ARG A 40 -4.03 3.65 8.06
C ARG A 40 -4.39 2.33 8.72
N ALA A 41 -4.98 2.36 9.91
CA ALA A 41 -5.41 1.15 10.61
C ALA A 41 -6.50 0.41 9.81
N THR A 42 -7.47 1.15 9.26
CA THR A 42 -8.49 0.57 8.37
C THR A 42 -7.87 -0.03 7.11
N LEU A 43 -6.92 0.66 6.47
CA LEU A 43 -6.21 0.15 5.30
C LEU A 43 -5.38 -1.10 5.61
N TYR A 44 -4.80 -1.17 6.81
CA TYR A 44 -4.07 -2.34 7.27
C TYR A 44 -5.00 -3.56 7.39
N MET A 45 -6.15 -3.39 8.04
CA MET A 45 -7.16 -4.46 8.14
C MET A 45 -7.72 -4.85 6.77
N ALA A 46 -7.99 -3.87 5.90
CA ALA A 46 -8.43 -4.10 4.53
C ALA A 46 -7.38 -4.89 3.73
N ALA A 47 -6.09 -4.58 3.91
CA ALA A 47 -4.99 -5.30 3.24
C ALA A 47 -4.89 -6.76 3.70
N ILE A 48 -5.11 -7.05 5.00
CA ILE A 48 -5.12 -8.42 5.53
C ILE A 48 -6.20 -9.27 4.87
N VAL A 49 -7.40 -8.72 4.71
CA VAL A 49 -8.52 -9.41 4.05
C VAL A 49 -8.27 -9.50 2.54
N SER A 50 -7.83 -8.41 1.92
CA SER A 50 -7.65 -8.31 0.47
C SER A 50 -6.58 -9.26 -0.05
N LYS A 51 -5.50 -9.53 0.69
CA LYS A 51 -4.51 -10.53 0.25
C LYS A 51 -5.09 -11.95 0.11
N ARG A 52 -6.26 -12.24 0.71
CA ARG A 52 -6.96 -13.53 0.60
C ARG A 52 -7.99 -13.54 -0.52
N PHE A 53 -8.72 -12.43 -0.71
CA PHE A 53 -9.90 -12.39 -1.59
C PHE A 53 -9.72 -11.56 -2.87
N ASN A 54 -8.76 -10.63 -2.89
CA ASN A 54 -8.47 -9.83 -4.08
C ASN A 54 -7.26 -10.42 -4.83
N PRO A 55 -7.43 -10.94 -6.05
CA PRO A 55 -6.37 -11.65 -6.76
C PRO A 55 -5.15 -10.77 -7.06
N HIS A 56 -5.32 -9.49 -7.40
CA HIS A 56 -4.18 -8.63 -7.69
C HIS A 56 -3.38 -8.27 -6.42
N VAL A 57 -4.07 -8.05 -5.29
CA VAL A 57 -3.40 -7.77 -4.02
C VAL A 57 -2.72 -9.03 -3.48
N GLY A 58 -3.39 -10.18 -3.56
CA GLY A 58 -2.83 -11.49 -3.18
C GLY A 58 -1.60 -11.85 -4.00
N ALA A 59 -1.65 -11.69 -5.33
CA ALA A 59 -0.52 -11.95 -6.22
C ALA A 59 0.68 -11.05 -5.92
N LEU A 60 0.45 -9.75 -5.67
CA LEU A 60 1.51 -8.83 -5.25
C LEU A 60 2.15 -9.28 -3.93
N TYR A 61 1.32 -9.61 -2.95
CA TYR A 61 1.79 -10.04 -1.63
C TYR A 61 2.64 -11.31 -1.73
N ALA A 62 2.14 -12.33 -2.43
CA ALA A 62 2.86 -13.59 -2.65
C ALA A 62 4.19 -13.38 -3.38
N ARG A 63 4.19 -12.57 -4.46
CA ARG A 63 5.40 -12.25 -5.22
C ARG A 63 6.48 -11.58 -4.36
N LEU A 64 6.08 -10.67 -3.47
CA LEU A 64 7.02 -9.99 -2.57
C LEU A 64 7.58 -10.94 -1.50
N LEU A 65 6.76 -11.86 -0.98
CA LEU A 65 7.25 -12.90 -0.07
C LEU A 65 8.23 -13.84 -0.77
N ALA A 66 7.94 -14.27 -1.99
CA ALA A 66 8.84 -15.10 -2.80
C ALA A 66 10.17 -14.38 -3.09
N ALA A 67 10.14 -13.05 -3.23
CA ALA A 67 11.33 -12.20 -3.36
C ALA A 67 12.04 -11.91 -2.01
N GLY A 68 11.72 -12.65 -0.93
CA GLY A 68 12.38 -12.54 0.38
C GLY A 68 12.00 -11.30 1.19
N LYS A 69 10.97 -10.55 0.81
CA LYS A 69 10.53 -9.39 1.59
C LYS A 69 9.81 -9.85 2.86
N SER A 70 9.96 -9.08 3.94
CA SER A 70 9.27 -9.37 5.19
C SER A 70 7.75 -9.28 5.01
N LYS A 71 7.00 -10.06 5.81
CA LYS A 71 5.53 -10.04 5.81
C LYS A 71 4.97 -8.63 5.99
N MET A 72 5.60 -7.82 6.83
CA MET A 72 5.18 -6.44 7.08
C MET A 72 5.46 -5.52 5.87
N ALA A 73 6.60 -5.68 5.18
CA ALA A 73 6.89 -4.92 3.97
C ALA A 73 5.94 -5.29 2.83
N ALA A 74 5.67 -6.58 2.65
CA ALA A 74 4.69 -7.06 1.67
C ALA A 74 3.27 -6.55 1.99
N LEU A 75 2.90 -6.49 3.27
CA LEU A 75 1.60 -5.95 3.69
C LEU A 75 1.51 -4.43 3.46
N GLY A 76 2.58 -3.68 3.71
CA GLY A 76 2.65 -2.26 3.37
C GLY A 76 2.47 -2.01 1.86
N ALA A 77 3.07 -2.84 1.02
CA ALA A 77 2.85 -2.80 -0.43
C ALA A 77 1.41 -3.16 -0.82
N ALA A 78 0.78 -4.12 -0.13
CA ALA A 78 -0.62 -4.45 -0.32
C ALA A 78 -1.56 -3.28 0.05
N MET A 79 -1.30 -2.57 1.15
CA MET A 79 -2.02 -1.34 1.52
C MET A 79 -1.91 -0.29 0.42
N ARG A 80 -0.70 -0.06 -0.11
CA ARG A 80 -0.50 0.87 -1.23
C ARG A 80 -1.29 0.44 -2.47
N LYS A 81 -1.24 -0.84 -2.85
CA LYS A 81 -1.99 -1.35 -4.01
C LYS A 81 -3.50 -1.12 -3.87
N LEU A 82 -4.05 -1.31 -2.66
CA LEU A 82 -5.47 -1.00 -2.38
C LEU A 82 -5.80 0.47 -2.60
N VAL A 83 -4.97 1.39 -2.09
CA VAL A 83 -5.17 2.83 -2.31
C VAL A 83 -5.19 3.17 -3.80
N HIS A 84 -4.32 2.57 -4.60
CA HIS A 84 -4.31 2.77 -6.05
C HIS A 84 -5.58 2.23 -6.72
N LEU A 85 -6.07 1.05 -6.31
CA LEU A 85 -7.33 0.50 -6.83
C LEU A 85 -8.53 1.39 -6.47
N CYS A 86 -8.63 1.82 -5.22
CA CYS A 86 -9.68 2.74 -4.77
C CYS A 86 -9.64 4.06 -5.54
N PHE A 87 -8.44 4.64 -5.73
CA PHE A 87 -8.28 5.85 -6.51
C PHE A 87 -8.75 5.66 -7.96
N GLY A 88 -8.40 4.54 -8.60
CA GLY A 88 -8.84 4.22 -9.96
C GLY A 88 -10.37 4.14 -10.07
N VAL A 89 -11.02 3.43 -9.16
CA VAL A 89 -12.49 3.33 -9.11
C VAL A 89 -13.14 4.70 -8.92
N LEU A 90 -12.63 5.50 -7.98
CA LEU A 90 -13.18 6.83 -7.70
C LEU A 90 -12.98 7.81 -8.86
N LYS A 91 -11.82 7.76 -9.52
CA LYS A 91 -11.48 8.65 -10.65
C LYS A 91 -12.25 8.31 -11.92
N THR A 92 -12.38 7.02 -12.23
CA THR A 92 -13.04 6.55 -13.47
C THR A 92 -14.53 6.30 -13.30
N ARG A 93 -15.02 6.30 -12.04
CA ARG A 93 -16.38 5.87 -11.65
C ARG A 93 -16.77 4.49 -12.18
N THR A 94 -15.76 3.65 -12.47
CA THR A 94 -15.95 2.29 -12.93
C THR A 94 -15.67 1.34 -11.77
N PRO A 95 -16.59 0.41 -11.44
CA PRO A 95 -16.36 -0.56 -10.38
C PRO A 95 -15.09 -1.39 -10.63
N TYR A 96 -14.45 -1.79 -9.54
CA TYR A 96 -13.30 -2.70 -9.62
C TYR A 96 -13.73 -4.05 -10.19
N ARG A 97 -12.98 -4.55 -11.17
CA ARG A 97 -13.19 -5.84 -11.83
C ARG A 97 -11.95 -6.74 -11.63
N PRO A 98 -12.06 -7.87 -10.90
CA PRO A 98 -10.92 -8.77 -10.66
C PRO A 98 -10.34 -9.44 -11.91
N ASP A 99 -11.16 -9.48 -12.96
CA ASP A 99 -10.96 -10.11 -14.26
C ASP A 99 -10.59 -9.11 -15.37
N TYR A 100 -10.30 -7.85 -15.02
CA TYR A 100 -9.95 -6.84 -16.00
C TYR A 100 -8.59 -7.17 -16.66
N ALA A 101 -8.62 -7.41 -17.97
CA ALA A 101 -7.45 -7.74 -18.80
C ALA A 101 -6.50 -6.56 -18.97
#